data_AF-A0A937ZSY0-F1
#
_entry.id   AF-A0A937ZSY0-F1
#
_cell.length_a   1.000
_cell.length_b   1.000
_cell.length_c   1.000
_cell.angle_alpha   90.00
_cell.angle_beta   90.00
_cell.angle_gamma   90.00
#
_symmetry.space_group_name_H-M   'P 1'
#
loop_
_entity.id
_entity.type
_entity.pdbx_description
1 polymer ?
#
loop_
_entity_poly.entity_id
_entity_poly.type
_entity_poly.pdbx_seq_one_letter_code
_entity_poly.pdbx_strand_id
1 'polypeptide(L)'
;LFAVVAVGAAGAGYSAYLAEQRAEAARTTAERNFDLARQTIDDAIFQFVQGFKNSDGVRSAVLQRVLTSTRRALDKLANAAPEDDKLQRRRVALLAEFGDLLVKAGDGPGAIAAYEEALAIARTLARRDPDNTQWQRDVSASLVRVGDMRAATGDRTAALAAYEETLAIARTLARRDPDNTQWQGDVSTSLVRVGDRRAATGDRAAALAAYEEALAIRSTLARRDPDNTEWQLDVSVSVIKIGDTRDATGDSAAALAAYEEALAVQRTLVRRDPDNTEWLRYVSFSLDRVGNMRAATGDRAAALAAYEEALAIRRTLVRRDPDNIEWQRDVSISLIKVGDMRAATGDRSTALAAYEEALAIRRTLARRDPDNTDWQRDVSVSLERVGDMRAATGDRAAALAAYEESLAVARTLARRDSSNVQSQTDLVVSLYNLSSVASDAAARRAALSEALDIVRRLDGSGQLHVDQRGWIAAIEGELAKLPAP
;
A
#
# COMPACT_ATOMS: atom_id res chain seq x y z
N LEU A 1 79.52 29.69 -26.10
CA LEU A 1 78.09 29.62 -26.46
C LEU A 1 77.48 28.25 -26.16
N PHE A 2 78.06 27.14 -26.62
CA PHE A 2 77.53 25.77 -26.43
C PHE A 2 77.36 25.33 -24.96
N ALA A 3 78.28 25.69 -24.07
CA ALA A 3 78.19 25.32 -22.65
C ALA A 3 77.01 26.01 -21.92
N VAL A 4 76.64 27.22 -22.33
CA VAL A 4 75.53 27.98 -21.71
C VAL A 4 74.17 27.44 -22.15
N VAL A 5 74.06 27.00 -23.41
CA VAL A 5 72.85 26.36 -23.94
C VAL A 5 72.61 24.97 -23.32
N ALA A 6 73.68 24.21 -23.06
CA ALA A 6 73.59 22.90 -22.41
C ALA A 6 73.13 22.98 -20.95
N VAL A 7 73.60 23.97 -20.19
CA VAL A 7 73.16 24.22 -18.80
C VAL A 7 71.71 24.72 -18.75
N GLY A 8 71.29 25.54 -19.72
CA GLY A 8 69.89 25.98 -19.84
C GLY A 8 68.91 24.84 -20.17
N ALA A 9 69.28 23.91 -21.05
CA ALA A 9 68.48 22.74 -21.40
C ALA A 9 68.38 21.72 -20.24
N ALA A 10 69.48 21.51 -19.51
CA ALA A 10 69.49 20.68 -18.30
C ALA A 10 68.64 21.29 -17.17
N GLY A 11 68.68 22.61 -17.00
CA GLY A 11 67.83 23.34 -16.05
C GLY A 11 66.34 23.28 -16.39
N ALA A 12 65.99 23.40 -17.67
CA ALA A 12 64.62 23.23 -18.16
C ALA A 12 64.11 21.78 -17.96
N GLY A 13 64.93 20.77 -18.30
CA GLY A 13 64.59 19.36 -18.08
C GLY A 13 64.42 19.01 -16.59
N TYR A 14 65.29 19.53 -15.72
CA TYR A 14 65.17 19.36 -14.27
C TYR A 14 63.94 20.06 -13.69
N SER A 15 63.59 21.24 -14.20
CA SER A 15 62.37 21.96 -13.81
C SER A 15 61.10 21.24 -14.26
N ALA A 16 61.11 20.62 -15.45
CA ALA A 16 60.00 19.82 -15.96
C ALA A 16 59.83 18.52 -15.16
N TYR A 17 60.93 17.85 -14.82
CA TYR A 17 60.93 16.67 -13.94
C TYR A 17 60.41 16.99 -12.53
N LEU A 18 60.81 18.12 -11.95
CA LEU A 18 60.29 18.57 -10.65
C LEU A 18 58.81 18.98 -10.73
N ALA A 19 58.36 19.55 -11.85
CA ALA A 19 56.95 19.86 -12.08
C ALA A 19 56.11 18.58 -12.23
N GLU A 20 56.64 17.57 -12.92
CA GLU A 20 56.03 16.26 -13.08
C GLU A 20 55.94 15.52 -11.73
N GLN A 21 57.01 15.49 -10.94
CA GLN A 21 56.98 14.93 -9.59
C GLN A 21 56.00 15.66 -8.65
N ARG A 22 55.91 16.99 -8.76
CA ARG A 22 54.92 17.76 -7.98
C ARG A 22 53.49 17.49 -8.44
N ALA A 23 53.27 17.34 -9.74
CA ALA A 23 51.96 16.99 -10.29
C ALA A 23 51.55 15.57 -9.89
N GLU A 24 52.50 14.63 -9.88
CA GLU A 24 52.28 13.25 -9.46
C GLU A 24 52.01 13.17 -7.94
N ALA A 25 52.80 13.86 -7.12
CA ALA A 25 52.55 13.96 -5.68
C ALA A 25 51.22 14.66 -5.35
N ALA A 26 50.88 15.73 -6.09
CA ALA A 26 49.59 16.41 -5.95
C ALA A 26 48.43 15.51 -6.39
N ARG A 27 48.62 14.72 -7.45
CA ARG A 27 47.65 13.72 -7.92
C ARG A 27 47.43 12.62 -6.90
N THR A 28 48.48 12.00 -6.37
CA THR A 28 48.37 10.98 -5.32
C THR A 28 47.70 11.54 -4.06
N THR A 29 48.00 12.80 -3.70
CA THR A 29 47.36 13.46 -2.57
C THR A 29 45.88 13.73 -2.84
N ALA A 30 45.52 14.16 -4.05
CA ALA A 30 44.14 14.36 -4.47
C ALA A 30 43.35 13.05 -4.50
N GLU A 31 43.94 11.96 -5.03
CA GLU A 31 43.36 10.62 -5.03
C GLU A 31 43.11 10.12 -3.61
N ARG A 32 44.09 10.25 -2.71
CA ARG A 32 43.92 9.89 -1.29
C ARG A 32 42.86 10.72 -0.59
N ASN A 33 42.82 12.04 -0.83
CA ASN A 33 41.81 12.92 -0.24
C ASN A 33 40.40 12.62 -0.79
N PHE A 34 40.31 12.25 -2.06
CA PHE A 34 39.08 11.82 -2.70
C PHE A 34 38.56 10.50 -2.12
N ASP A 35 39.45 9.52 -1.92
CA ASP A 35 39.12 8.24 -1.28
C ASP A 35 38.67 8.42 0.18
N LEU A 36 39.33 9.31 0.92
CA LEU A 36 38.95 9.63 2.30
C LEU A 36 37.58 10.33 2.35
N ALA A 37 37.32 11.29 1.45
CA ALA A 37 36.02 11.94 1.33
C ALA A 37 34.92 10.93 0.98
N ARG A 38 35.22 9.96 0.11
CA ARG A 38 34.33 8.86 -0.27
C ARG A 38 34.01 7.95 0.91
N GLN A 39 35.01 7.49 1.66
CA GLN A 39 34.80 6.66 2.86
C GLN A 39 33.99 7.38 3.93
N THR A 40 34.28 8.67 4.16
CA THR A 40 33.54 9.48 5.14
C THR A 40 32.06 9.58 4.78
N ILE A 41 31.74 9.70 3.48
CA ILE A 41 30.35 9.71 3.01
C ILE A 41 29.73 8.32 3.15
N ASP A 42 30.44 7.24 2.85
CA ASP A 42 29.94 5.87 3.04
C ASP A 42 29.57 5.59 4.50
N ASP A 43 30.44 5.96 5.45
CA ASP A 43 30.20 5.78 6.88
C ASP A 43 29.01 6.63 7.35
N ALA A 44 28.93 7.88 6.88
CA ALA A 44 27.82 8.76 7.19
C ALA A 44 26.49 8.22 6.65
N ILE A 45 26.47 7.69 5.42
CA ILE A 45 25.29 7.05 4.83
C ILE A 45 24.91 5.79 5.59
N PHE A 46 25.86 4.91 5.89
CA PHE A 46 25.60 3.66 6.61
C PHE A 46 25.05 3.91 8.01
N GLN A 47 25.70 4.77 8.79
CA GLN A 47 25.22 5.14 10.13
C GLN A 47 23.84 5.80 10.08
N PHE A 48 23.58 6.59 9.04
CA PHE A 48 22.30 7.25 8.85
C PHE A 48 21.18 6.27 8.46
N VAL A 49 21.40 5.39 7.47
CA VAL A 49 20.43 4.36 7.06
C VAL A 49 20.10 3.43 8.24
N GLN A 50 21.11 3.04 9.03
CA GLN A 50 20.89 2.17 10.19
C GLN A 50 20.20 2.91 11.35
N GLY A 51 20.58 4.16 11.63
CA GLY A 51 20.01 4.95 12.71
C GLY A 51 18.52 5.26 12.51
N PHE A 52 18.08 5.45 11.26
CA PHE A 52 16.70 5.83 10.93
C PHE A 52 15.78 4.65 10.57
N LYS A 53 16.32 3.47 10.25
CA LYS A 53 15.51 2.26 10.13
C LYS A 53 14.78 1.91 11.43
N ASN A 54 15.29 2.37 12.57
CA ASN A 54 14.83 2.01 13.91
C ASN A 54 14.27 3.19 14.73
N SER A 55 14.08 4.38 14.14
CA SER A 55 13.66 5.58 14.89
C SER A 55 12.40 6.20 14.33
N ASP A 56 11.27 5.95 14.99
CA ASP A 56 10.09 6.82 14.89
C ASP A 56 10.37 8.12 15.65
N GLY A 57 10.26 9.27 14.96
CA GLY A 57 10.22 10.58 15.64
C GLY A 57 11.43 11.52 15.51
N VAL A 58 12.38 11.29 14.60
CA VAL A 58 13.37 12.34 14.30
C VAL A 58 12.68 13.51 13.60
N ARG A 59 12.86 14.74 14.11
CA ARG A 59 12.28 15.95 13.52
C ARG A 59 12.67 16.09 12.05
N SER A 60 11.68 16.15 11.16
CA SER A 60 11.83 16.31 9.70
C SER A 60 12.89 17.36 9.30
N ALA A 61 13.00 18.47 10.02
CA ALA A 61 13.98 19.53 9.74
C ALA A 61 15.46 19.17 10.00
N VAL A 62 15.76 18.22 10.88
CA VAL A 62 17.14 17.72 11.09
C VAL A 62 17.46 16.70 10.00
N LEU A 63 16.52 15.80 9.73
CA LEU A 63 16.59 14.83 8.64
C LEU A 63 16.87 15.54 7.30
N GLN A 64 16.07 16.54 6.93
CA GLN A 64 16.24 17.30 5.69
C GLN A 64 17.59 18.02 5.59
N ARG A 65 18.11 18.59 6.68
CA ARG A 65 19.42 19.27 6.67
C ARG A 65 20.56 18.29 6.44
N VAL A 66 20.54 17.15 7.12
CA VAL A 66 21.54 16.10 6.96
C VAL A 66 21.46 15.51 5.55
N LEU A 67 20.27 15.14 5.09
CA LEU A 67 20.02 14.67 3.72
C LEU A 67 20.57 15.63 2.67
N THR A 68 20.27 16.92 2.81
CA THR A 68 20.73 17.96 1.87
C THR A 68 22.25 18.09 1.86
N SER A 69 22.89 18.03 3.03
CA SER A 69 24.35 18.11 3.14
C SER A 69 25.04 16.90 2.51
N THR A 70 24.56 15.69 2.82
CA THR A 70 25.09 14.44 2.26
C THR A 70 24.89 14.37 0.74
N ARG A 71 23.71 14.77 0.25
CA ARG A 71 23.43 14.90 -1.19
C ARG A 71 24.43 15.84 -1.87
N ARG A 72 24.60 17.04 -1.32
CA ARG A 72 25.51 18.05 -1.89
C ARG A 72 26.96 17.58 -1.93
N ALA A 73 27.42 16.87 -0.90
CA ALA A 73 28.76 16.32 -0.86
C ALA A 73 28.96 15.26 -1.95
N LEU A 74 28.00 14.34 -2.09
CA LEU A 74 28.07 13.31 -3.12
C LEU A 74 27.94 13.87 -4.53
N ASP A 75 27.04 14.85 -4.75
CA ASP A 75 26.90 15.51 -6.06
C ASP A 75 28.19 16.21 -6.47
N LYS A 76 28.89 16.85 -5.54
CA LYS A 76 30.21 17.46 -5.82
C LYS A 76 31.23 16.43 -6.25
N LEU A 77 31.32 15.29 -5.56
CA LEU A 77 32.26 14.22 -5.90
C LEU A 77 31.90 13.57 -7.24
N ALA A 78 30.61 13.26 -7.45
CA ALA A 78 30.12 12.63 -8.67
C ALA A 78 30.26 13.54 -9.89
N ASN A 79 30.08 14.86 -9.74
CA ASN A 79 30.30 15.82 -10.81
C ASN A 79 31.79 16.08 -11.08
N ALA A 80 32.66 15.89 -10.08
CA ALA A 80 34.11 15.97 -10.26
C ALA A 80 34.69 14.74 -10.99
N ALA A 81 34.01 13.59 -10.89
CA ALA A 81 34.40 12.34 -11.54
C ALA A 81 33.19 11.66 -12.23
N PRO A 82 32.64 12.25 -13.31
CA PRO A 82 31.43 11.73 -13.96
C PRO A 82 31.61 10.36 -14.64
N GLU A 83 32.87 9.99 -14.93
CA GLU A 83 33.22 8.69 -15.53
C GLU A 83 33.56 7.61 -14.48
N ASP A 84 33.53 7.90 -13.17
CA ASP A 84 33.65 6.86 -12.14
C ASP A 84 32.29 6.15 -11.96
N ASP A 85 32.10 5.05 -12.70
CA ASP A 85 30.87 4.26 -12.65
C ASP A 85 30.56 3.71 -11.24
N LYS A 86 31.57 3.41 -10.41
CA LYS A 86 31.34 2.97 -9.03
C LYS A 86 30.75 4.10 -8.19
N LEU A 87 31.23 5.32 -8.39
CA LEU A 87 30.72 6.51 -7.72
C LEU A 87 29.30 6.86 -8.20
N GLN A 88 29.05 6.79 -9.51
CA GLN A 88 27.72 7.01 -10.07
C GLN A 88 26.71 5.97 -9.57
N ARG A 89 27.10 4.68 -9.52
CA ARG A 89 26.24 3.62 -8.96
C ARG A 89 25.93 3.86 -7.48
N ARG A 90 26.89 4.35 -6.70
CA ARG A 90 26.65 4.74 -5.29
C ARG A 90 25.69 5.91 -5.18
N ARG A 91 25.76 6.86 -6.10
CA ARG A 91 24.80 7.96 -6.21
C ARG A 91 23.38 7.46 -6.48
N VAL A 92 23.20 6.46 -7.36
CA VAL A 92 21.90 5.78 -7.55
C VAL A 92 21.37 5.23 -6.22
N ALA A 93 22.19 4.46 -5.51
CA ALA A 93 21.77 3.85 -4.24
C ALA A 93 21.41 4.91 -3.18
N LEU A 94 22.21 5.96 -3.04
CA LEU A 94 21.93 7.03 -2.08
C LEU A 94 20.63 7.78 -2.43
N LEU A 95 20.43 8.12 -3.70
CA LEU A 95 19.22 8.81 -4.14
C LEU A 95 17.97 7.96 -3.90
N ALA A 96 18.06 6.63 -4.07
CA ALA A 96 16.99 5.72 -3.71
C ALA A 96 16.67 5.75 -2.21
N GLU A 97 17.68 5.64 -1.34
CA GLU A 97 17.49 5.74 0.12
C GLU A 97 16.93 7.11 0.54
N PHE A 98 17.36 8.19 -0.11
CA PHE A 98 16.80 9.52 0.11
C PHE A 98 15.34 9.60 -0.29
N GLY A 99 14.96 9.04 -1.44
CA GLY A 99 13.57 8.94 -1.83
C GLY A 99 12.75 8.19 -0.78
N ASP A 100 13.24 7.04 -0.30
CA ASP A 100 12.54 6.21 0.70
C ASP A 100 12.30 7.00 2.01
N LEU A 101 13.26 7.81 2.42
CA LEU A 101 13.14 8.69 3.60
C LEU A 101 12.21 9.88 3.37
N LEU A 102 12.20 10.45 2.17
CA LEU A 102 11.29 11.53 1.81
C LEU A 102 9.84 11.04 1.77
N VAL A 103 9.59 9.80 1.30
CA VAL A 103 8.28 9.14 1.41
C VAL A 103 7.85 9.05 2.88
N LYS A 104 8.72 8.55 3.77
CA LYS A 104 8.43 8.49 5.21
C LYS A 104 8.18 9.85 5.84
N ALA A 105 8.83 10.89 5.33
CA ALA A 105 8.64 12.27 5.79
C ALA A 105 7.39 12.96 5.18
N GLY A 106 6.66 12.29 4.28
CA GLY A 106 5.50 12.84 3.58
C GLY A 106 5.83 13.79 2.41
N ASP A 107 7.10 13.88 2.01
CA ASP A 107 7.54 14.70 0.87
C ASP A 107 7.54 13.87 -0.43
N GLY A 108 6.34 13.63 -0.95
CA GLY A 108 6.14 12.92 -2.22
C GLY A 108 6.85 13.55 -3.42
N PRO A 109 6.74 14.88 -3.64
CA PRO A 109 7.45 15.58 -4.72
C PRO A 109 8.98 15.45 -4.64
N GLY A 110 9.56 15.54 -3.44
CA GLY A 110 10.99 15.31 -3.23
C GLY A 110 11.39 13.87 -3.51
N ALA A 111 10.57 12.90 -3.08
CA ALA A 111 10.83 11.48 -3.27
C ALA A 111 10.85 11.09 -4.76
N ILE A 112 9.81 11.47 -5.53
CA ILE A 112 9.74 11.15 -6.97
C ILE A 112 10.93 11.77 -7.72
N ALA A 113 11.32 13.01 -7.41
CA ALA A 113 12.47 13.65 -8.03
C ALA A 113 13.79 12.91 -7.75
N ALA A 114 13.99 12.42 -6.52
CA ALA A 114 15.17 11.63 -6.16
C ALA A 114 15.20 10.28 -6.90
N TYR A 115 14.07 9.59 -7.00
CA TYR A 115 13.98 8.32 -7.73
C TYR A 115 14.16 8.49 -9.24
N GLU A 116 13.62 9.54 -9.84
CA GLU A 116 13.79 9.83 -11.27
C GLU A 116 15.25 10.18 -11.60
N GLU A 117 15.95 10.90 -10.71
CA GLU A 117 17.38 11.16 -10.85
C GLU A 117 18.20 9.87 -10.73
N ALA A 118 17.90 9.02 -9.74
CA ALA A 118 18.52 7.71 -9.60
C ALA A 118 18.34 6.85 -10.86
N LEU A 119 17.12 6.83 -11.40
CA LEU A 119 16.79 6.11 -12.63
C LEU A 119 17.57 6.63 -13.84
N ALA A 120 17.73 7.96 -13.97
CA ALA A 120 18.48 8.57 -15.07
C ALA A 120 19.96 8.16 -15.05
N ILE A 121 20.57 8.13 -13.87
CA ILE A 121 21.96 7.69 -13.69
C ILE A 121 22.07 6.18 -13.96
N ALA A 122 21.18 5.36 -13.39
CA ALA A 122 21.16 3.92 -13.58
C ALA A 122 21.04 3.54 -15.07
N ARG A 123 20.16 4.23 -15.82
CA ARG A 123 20.02 4.05 -17.28
C ARG A 123 21.27 4.45 -18.04
N THR A 124 22.00 5.46 -17.56
CA THR A 124 23.26 5.89 -18.19
C THR A 124 24.33 4.83 -18.00
N LEU A 125 24.47 4.28 -16.79
CA LEU A 125 25.35 3.15 -16.52
C LEU A 125 24.98 1.93 -17.39
N ALA A 126 23.72 1.50 -17.35
CA ALA A 126 23.23 0.36 -18.13
C ALA A 126 23.39 0.53 -19.65
N ARG A 127 23.45 1.76 -20.18
CA ARG A 127 23.76 2.02 -21.59
C ARG A 127 25.26 1.93 -21.91
N ARG A 128 26.14 2.25 -20.96
CA ARG A 128 27.60 2.13 -21.12
C ARG A 128 28.03 0.66 -21.17
N ASP A 129 27.40 -0.18 -20.37
CA ASP A 129 27.60 -1.63 -20.39
C ASP A 129 26.24 -2.36 -20.34
N PRO A 130 25.63 -2.63 -21.51
CA PRO A 130 24.36 -3.35 -21.60
C PRO A 130 24.40 -4.79 -21.07
N ASP A 131 25.59 -5.40 -21.00
CA ASP A 131 25.76 -6.77 -20.54
C ASP A 131 25.89 -6.87 -19.01
N ASN A 132 26.19 -5.75 -18.35
CA ASN A 132 26.21 -5.66 -16.89
C ASN A 132 24.83 -5.89 -16.26
N THR A 133 24.59 -7.14 -15.84
CA THR A 133 23.32 -7.55 -15.23
C THR A 133 23.00 -6.80 -13.95
N GLN A 134 24.01 -6.38 -13.18
CA GLN A 134 23.80 -5.60 -11.96
C GLN A 134 23.26 -4.20 -12.29
N TRP A 135 23.79 -3.54 -13.32
CA TRP A 135 23.29 -2.22 -13.73
C TRP A 135 21.88 -2.28 -14.31
N GLN A 136 21.57 -3.36 -15.05
CA GLN A 136 20.19 -3.63 -15.48
C GLN A 136 19.24 -3.80 -14.29
N ARG A 137 19.66 -4.53 -13.25
CA ARG A 137 18.89 -4.64 -12.00
C ARG A 137 18.74 -3.31 -11.26
N ASP A 138 19.77 -2.46 -11.25
CA ASP A 138 19.70 -1.14 -10.62
C ASP A 138 18.66 -0.23 -11.34
N VAL A 139 18.54 -0.35 -12.68
CA VAL A 139 17.46 0.30 -13.45
C VAL A 139 16.10 -0.22 -13.03
N SER A 140 15.92 -1.55 -12.98
CA SER A 140 14.68 -2.20 -12.52
C SER A 140 14.27 -1.74 -11.11
N ALA A 141 15.21 -1.71 -10.15
CA ALA A 141 14.94 -1.26 -8.79
C ALA A 141 14.54 0.23 -8.71
N SER A 142 15.09 1.07 -9.58
CA SER A 142 14.74 2.50 -9.68
C SER A 142 13.37 2.69 -10.33
N LEU A 143 13.06 1.93 -11.39
CA LEU A 143 11.76 1.92 -12.05
C LEU A 143 10.63 1.52 -11.11
N VAL A 144 10.83 0.51 -10.27
CA VAL A 144 9.83 0.09 -9.27
C VAL A 144 9.47 1.25 -8.34
N ARG A 145 10.45 1.98 -7.81
CA ARG A 145 10.22 3.13 -6.91
C ARG A 145 9.50 4.29 -7.61
N VAL A 146 9.91 4.61 -8.84
CA VAL A 146 9.23 5.61 -9.68
C VAL A 146 7.78 5.18 -9.95
N GLY A 147 7.57 3.90 -10.26
CA GLY A 147 6.26 3.30 -10.48
C GLY A 147 5.37 3.36 -9.24
N ASP A 148 5.92 3.03 -8.07
CA ASP A 148 5.21 3.06 -6.77
C ASP A 148 4.76 4.48 -6.44
N MET A 149 5.63 5.48 -6.63
CA MET A 149 5.30 6.88 -6.42
C MET A 149 4.24 7.39 -7.40
N ARG A 150 4.37 7.08 -8.69
CA ARG A 150 3.38 7.47 -9.72
C ARG A 150 2.02 6.82 -9.45
N ALA A 151 2.03 5.57 -9.00
CA ALA A 151 0.83 4.87 -8.59
C ALA A 151 0.16 5.57 -7.40
N ALA A 152 0.93 6.02 -6.41
CA ALA A 152 0.45 6.74 -5.24
C ALA A 152 -0.10 8.14 -5.57
N THR A 153 0.51 8.84 -6.54
CA THR A 153 0.06 10.19 -6.97
C THR A 153 -1.05 10.15 -8.03
N GLY A 154 -1.49 8.97 -8.46
CA GLY A 154 -2.60 8.80 -9.39
C GLY A 154 -2.20 8.78 -10.88
N ASP A 155 -0.91 8.88 -11.21
CA ASP A 155 -0.42 8.71 -12.59
C ASP A 155 -0.32 7.20 -12.93
N ARG A 156 -1.48 6.60 -13.16
CA ARG A 156 -1.62 5.15 -13.38
C ARG A 156 -0.92 4.68 -14.65
N THR A 157 -0.95 5.47 -15.72
CA THR A 157 -0.34 5.12 -17.01
C THR A 157 1.18 5.07 -16.88
N ALA A 158 1.79 6.09 -16.28
CA ALA A 158 3.22 6.15 -16.14
C ALA A 158 3.74 5.14 -15.10
N ALA A 159 2.94 4.78 -14.10
CA ALA A 159 3.23 3.67 -13.18
C ALA A 159 3.24 2.31 -13.89
N LEU A 160 2.22 2.02 -14.70
CA LEU A 160 2.15 0.77 -15.47
C LEU A 160 3.34 0.64 -16.43
N ALA A 161 3.68 1.71 -17.15
CA ALA A 161 4.83 1.72 -18.05
C ALA A 161 6.15 1.40 -17.32
N ALA A 162 6.35 1.94 -16.12
CA ALA A 162 7.55 1.64 -15.33
C ALA A 162 7.62 0.16 -14.90
N TYR A 163 6.50 -0.45 -14.51
CA TYR A 163 6.46 -1.87 -14.17
C TYR A 163 6.60 -2.79 -15.39
N GLU A 164 6.08 -2.41 -16.55
CA GLU A 164 6.26 -3.17 -17.79
C GLU A 164 7.72 -3.14 -18.26
N GLU A 165 8.42 -2.00 -18.12
CA GLU A 165 9.87 -1.91 -18.38
C GLU A 165 10.68 -2.75 -17.38
N THR A 166 10.31 -2.70 -16.10
CA THR A 166 10.89 -3.55 -15.03
C THR A 166 10.76 -5.03 -15.39
N LEU A 167 9.56 -5.46 -15.81
CA LEU A 167 9.28 -6.83 -16.24
C LEU A 167 10.09 -7.23 -17.48
N ALA A 168 10.25 -6.32 -18.45
CA ALA A 168 11.05 -6.59 -19.65
C ALA A 168 12.53 -6.83 -19.31
N ILE A 169 13.10 -6.04 -18.40
CA ILE A 169 14.46 -6.23 -17.88
C ILE A 169 14.55 -7.58 -17.14
N ALA A 170 13.65 -7.84 -16.20
CA ALA A 170 13.65 -9.08 -15.42
C ALA A 170 13.56 -10.33 -16.32
N ARG A 171 12.69 -10.32 -17.33
CA ARG A 171 12.57 -11.41 -18.31
C ARG A 171 13.85 -11.59 -19.13
N THR A 172 14.53 -10.49 -19.47
CA THR A 172 15.78 -10.55 -20.23
C THR A 172 16.89 -11.19 -19.41
N LEU A 173 17.00 -10.83 -18.13
CA LEU A 173 17.93 -11.45 -17.20
C LEU A 173 17.59 -12.93 -17.00
N ALA A 174 16.35 -13.27 -16.66
CA ALA A 174 15.91 -14.66 -16.46
C ALA A 174 16.11 -15.55 -17.69
N ARG A 175 16.07 -15.00 -18.92
CA ARG A 175 16.42 -15.76 -20.14
C ARG A 175 17.91 -16.03 -20.31
N ARG A 176 18.78 -15.17 -19.76
CA ARG A 176 20.25 -15.37 -19.80
C ARG A 176 20.68 -16.52 -18.90
N ASP A 177 20.01 -16.67 -17.75
CA ASP A 177 20.23 -17.78 -16.81
C ASP A 177 18.88 -18.27 -16.27
N PRO A 178 18.25 -19.25 -16.95
CA PRO A 178 16.95 -19.79 -16.54
C PRO A 178 16.94 -20.44 -15.16
N ASP A 179 18.09 -20.95 -14.69
CA ASP A 179 18.23 -21.65 -13.41
C ASP A 179 18.43 -20.69 -12.23
N ASN A 180 18.66 -19.40 -12.50
CA ASN A 180 18.80 -18.35 -11.50
C ASN A 180 17.45 -18.05 -10.84
N THR A 181 17.25 -18.61 -9.64
CA THR A 181 16.00 -18.48 -8.89
C THR A 181 15.68 -17.05 -8.50
N GLN A 182 16.70 -16.22 -8.24
CA GLN A 182 16.51 -14.80 -7.92
C GLN A 182 15.90 -14.06 -9.13
N TRP A 183 16.41 -14.31 -10.34
CA TRP A 183 15.93 -13.64 -11.55
C TRP A 183 14.53 -14.11 -11.93
N GLN A 184 14.23 -15.40 -11.74
CA GLN A 184 12.85 -15.90 -11.86
C GLN A 184 11.92 -15.24 -10.83
N GLY A 185 12.38 -15.09 -9.59
CA GLY A 185 11.67 -14.36 -8.53
C GLY A 185 11.35 -12.92 -8.92
N ASP A 186 12.32 -12.19 -9.50
CA ASP A 186 12.14 -10.82 -9.97
C ASP A 186 11.08 -10.72 -11.08
N VAL A 187 11.04 -11.70 -12.00
CA VAL A 187 9.98 -11.78 -13.03
C VAL A 187 8.62 -11.93 -12.37
N SER A 188 8.48 -12.88 -11.43
CA SER A 188 7.20 -13.11 -10.74
C SER A 188 6.72 -11.87 -9.96
N THR A 189 7.63 -11.16 -9.29
CA THR A 189 7.32 -9.94 -8.55
C THR A 189 6.90 -8.81 -9.48
N SER A 190 7.56 -8.67 -10.62
CA SER A 190 7.22 -7.66 -11.63
C SER A 190 5.86 -7.95 -12.27
N LEU A 191 5.55 -9.23 -12.54
CA LEU A 191 4.23 -9.66 -13.03
C LEU A 191 3.11 -9.33 -12.06
N VAL A 192 3.30 -9.55 -10.75
CA VAL A 192 2.30 -9.18 -9.73
C VAL A 192 2.05 -7.66 -9.74
N ARG A 193 3.09 -6.83 -9.84
CA ARG A 193 2.92 -5.36 -9.91
C ARG A 193 2.20 -4.89 -11.16
N VAL A 194 2.50 -5.48 -12.32
CA VAL A 194 1.78 -5.24 -13.58
C VAL A 194 0.32 -5.67 -13.43
N GLY A 195 0.08 -6.87 -12.88
CA GLY A 195 -1.25 -7.38 -12.59
C GLY A 195 -2.06 -6.46 -11.69
N ASP A 196 -1.46 -5.98 -10.59
CA ASP A 196 -2.10 -5.07 -9.64
C ASP A 196 -2.54 -3.76 -10.30
N ARG A 197 -1.71 -3.21 -11.20
CA ARG A 197 -2.07 -2.00 -11.96
C ARG A 197 -3.18 -2.27 -12.97
N ARG A 198 -3.11 -3.39 -13.70
CA ARG A 198 -4.15 -3.76 -14.69
C ARG A 198 -5.49 -4.04 -14.02
N ALA A 199 -5.49 -4.70 -12.87
CA ALA A 199 -6.69 -4.92 -12.06
C ALA A 199 -7.30 -3.59 -11.62
N ALA A 200 -6.47 -2.65 -11.13
CA ALA A 200 -6.92 -1.32 -10.71
C ALA A 200 -7.48 -0.46 -11.85
N THR A 201 -7.05 -0.68 -13.10
CA THR A 201 -7.58 0.00 -14.29
C THR A 201 -8.76 -0.73 -14.94
N GLY A 202 -9.21 -1.87 -14.36
CA GLY A 202 -10.32 -2.65 -14.85
C GLY A 202 -9.98 -3.68 -15.94
N ASP A 203 -8.72 -3.79 -16.36
CA ASP A 203 -8.23 -4.81 -17.29
C ASP A 203 -8.00 -6.14 -16.56
N ARG A 204 -9.11 -6.75 -16.12
CA ARG A 204 -9.13 -7.95 -15.29
C ARG A 204 -8.54 -9.17 -16.02
N ALA A 205 -8.76 -9.29 -17.33
CA ALA A 205 -8.24 -10.41 -18.11
C ALA A 205 -6.71 -10.38 -18.16
N ALA A 206 -6.13 -9.21 -18.43
CA ALA A 206 -4.69 -9.07 -18.50
C ALA A 206 -4.02 -9.09 -17.11
N ALA A 207 -4.75 -8.69 -16.06
CA ALA A 207 -4.32 -8.90 -14.68
C ALA A 207 -4.26 -10.38 -14.31
N LEU A 208 -5.33 -11.13 -14.62
CA LEU A 208 -5.41 -12.57 -14.37
C LEU A 208 -4.25 -13.31 -15.05
N ALA A 209 -4.00 -13.03 -16.33
CA ALA A 209 -2.90 -13.64 -17.07
C ALA A 209 -1.53 -13.36 -16.43
N ALA A 210 -1.29 -12.15 -15.94
CA ALA A 210 -0.05 -11.80 -15.27
C ALA A 210 0.11 -12.54 -13.92
N TYR A 211 -0.96 -12.67 -13.13
CA TYR A 211 -0.93 -13.41 -11.88
C TYR A 211 -0.75 -14.92 -12.08
N GLU A 212 -1.38 -15.49 -13.11
CA GLU A 212 -1.22 -16.91 -13.45
C GLU A 212 0.21 -17.23 -13.92
N GLU A 213 0.83 -16.35 -14.71
CA GLU A 213 2.25 -16.47 -15.07
C GLU A 213 3.16 -16.37 -13.83
N ALA A 214 2.89 -15.41 -12.93
CA ALA A 214 3.64 -15.26 -11.68
C ALA A 214 3.51 -16.50 -10.79
N LEU A 215 2.28 -17.05 -10.67
CA LEU A 215 2.01 -18.27 -9.91
C LEU A 215 2.76 -19.46 -10.49
N ALA A 216 2.84 -19.62 -11.81
CA ALA A 216 3.58 -20.71 -12.44
C ALA A 216 5.07 -20.68 -12.08
N ILE A 217 5.68 -19.50 -12.09
CA ILE A 217 7.08 -19.29 -11.68
C ILE A 217 7.26 -19.59 -10.19
N ARG A 218 6.46 -18.95 -9.33
CA ARG A 218 6.51 -19.11 -7.87
C ARG A 218 6.29 -20.55 -7.44
N SER A 219 5.35 -21.25 -8.07
CA SER A 219 5.10 -22.67 -7.82
C SER A 219 6.29 -23.55 -8.20
N THR A 220 7.02 -23.20 -9.26
CA THR A 220 8.24 -23.91 -9.66
C THR A 220 9.36 -23.69 -8.65
N LEU A 221 9.55 -22.46 -8.18
CA LEU A 221 10.50 -22.12 -7.13
C LEU A 221 10.15 -22.86 -5.82
N ALA A 222 8.90 -22.76 -5.36
CA ALA A 222 8.41 -23.42 -4.15
C ALA A 222 8.53 -24.95 -4.19
N ARG A 223 8.45 -25.58 -5.37
CA ARG A 223 8.72 -27.02 -5.53
C ARG A 223 10.21 -27.37 -5.49
N ARG A 224 11.08 -26.46 -5.94
CA ARG A 224 12.54 -26.65 -5.91
C ARG A 224 13.07 -26.61 -4.48
N ASP A 225 12.48 -25.79 -3.63
CA ASP A 225 12.77 -25.73 -2.20
C ASP A 225 11.46 -25.62 -1.38
N PRO A 226 10.88 -26.77 -0.97
CA PRO A 226 9.64 -26.80 -0.17
C PRO A 226 9.77 -26.22 1.25
N ASP A 227 11.00 -26.05 1.75
CA ASP A 227 11.28 -25.48 3.06
C ASP A 227 11.51 -23.97 3.01
N ASN A 228 11.68 -23.39 1.81
CA ASN A 228 11.69 -21.96 1.62
C ASN A 228 10.29 -21.35 1.86
N THR A 229 10.09 -20.82 3.07
CA THR A 229 8.81 -20.25 3.50
C THR A 229 8.42 -18.99 2.76
N GLU A 230 9.39 -18.21 2.26
CA GLU A 230 9.13 -17.01 1.45
C GLU A 230 8.47 -17.40 0.12
N TRP A 231 8.99 -18.43 -0.56
CA TRP A 231 8.41 -18.91 -1.81
C TRP A 231 7.02 -19.54 -1.63
N GLN A 232 6.80 -20.25 -0.52
CA GLN A 232 5.46 -20.75 -0.17
C GLN A 232 4.49 -19.59 0.07
N LEU A 233 4.92 -18.55 0.78
CA LEU A 233 4.10 -17.36 1.01
C LEU A 233 3.78 -16.65 -0.31
N ASP A 234 4.75 -16.49 -1.19
CA ASP A 234 4.60 -15.90 -2.52
C ASP A 234 3.57 -16.64 -3.38
N VAL A 235 3.55 -17.97 -3.35
CA VAL A 235 2.50 -18.79 -3.98
C VAL A 235 1.14 -18.39 -3.42
N SER A 236 0.98 -18.35 -2.10
CA SER A 236 -0.31 -17.98 -1.48
C SER A 236 -0.77 -16.58 -1.90
N VAL A 237 0.15 -15.61 -1.99
CA VAL A 237 -0.17 -14.23 -2.41
C VAL A 237 -0.67 -14.21 -3.86
N SER A 238 0.00 -14.92 -4.77
CA SER A 238 -0.44 -15.01 -6.18
C SER A 238 -1.80 -15.68 -6.31
N VAL A 239 -2.06 -16.74 -5.53
CA VAL A 239 -3.37 -17.41 -5.51
C VAL A 239 -4.47 -16.48 -5.01
N ILE A 240 -4.24 -15.68 -3.95
CA ILE A 240 -5.19 -14.65 -3.49
C ILE A 240 -5.50 -13.65 -4.61
N LYS A 241 -4.48 -13.14 -5.32
CA LYS A 241 -4.68 -12.16 -6.41
C LYS A 241 -5.51 -12.73 -7.57
N ILE A 242 -5.33 -14.02 -7.88
CA ILE A 242 -6.17 -14.74 -8.84
C ILE A 242 -7.61 -14.82 -8.32
N GLY A 243 -7.79 -15.20 -7.05
CA GLY A 243 -9.10 -15.25 -6.40
C GLY A 243 -9.84 -13.92 -6.45
N ASP A 244 -9.16 -12.83 -6.10
CA ASP A 244 -9.69 -11.45 -6.16
C ASP A 244 -10.16 -11.08 -7.56
N THR A 245 -9.36 -11.45 -8.57
CA THR A 245 -9.68 -11.16 -9.97
C THR A 245 -10.87 -11.97 -10.44
N ARG A 246 -10.95 -13.26 -10.07
CA ARG A 246 -12.06 -14.15 -10.41
C ARG A 246 -13.37 -13.72 -9.76
N ASP A 247 -13.33 -13.34 -8.49
CA ASP A 247 -14.47 -12.78 -7.77
C ASP A 247 -15.00 -11.52 -8.46
N ALA A 248 -14.09 -10.60 -8.81
CA ALA A 248 -14.45 -9.38 -9.53
C ALA A 248 -14.98 -9.61 -10.96
N THR A 249 -14.78 -10.80 -11.54
CA THR A 249 -15.37 -11.23 -12.82
C THR A 249 -16.63 -12.11 -12.67
N GLY A 250 -17.07 -12.37 -11.43
CA GLY A 250 -18.28 -13.15 -11.14
C GLY A 250 -18.06 -14.66 -11.04
N ASP A 251 -16.82 -15.14 -11.07
CA ASP A 251 -16.50 -16.56 -10.84
C ASP A 251 -16.22 -16.82 -9.34
N SER A 252 -17.28 -16.70 -8.53
CA SER A 252 -17.19 -16.83 -7.07
C SER A 252 -16.75 -18.23 -6.62
N ALA A 253 -17.05 -19.27 -7.39
CA ALA A 253 -16.65 -20.64 -7.07
C ALA A 253 -15.13 -20.81 -7.20
N ALA A 254 -14.55 -20.34 -8.30
CA ALA A 254 -13.11 -20.38 -8.48
C ALA A 254 -12.36 -19.41 -7.55
N ALA A 255 -12.98 -18.28 -7.19
CA ALA A 255 -12.44 -17.38 -6.18
C ALA A 255 -12.36 -18.03 -4.80
N LEU A 256 -13.45 -18.67 -4.34
CA LEU A 256 -13.48 -19.40 -3.08
C LEU A 256 -12.41 -20.51 -3.04
N ALA A 257 -12.29 -21.30 -4.11
CA ALA A 257 -11.27 -22.35 -4.20
C ALA A 257 -9.84 -21.78 -4.06
N ALA A 258 -9.55 -20.65 -4.72
CA ALA A 258 -8.27 -19.97 -4.60
C ALA A 258 -8.02 -19.47 -3.16
N TYR A 259 -9.01 -18.84 -2.52
CA TYR A 259 -8.87 -18.38 -1.13
C TYR A 259 -8.62 -19.54 -0.15
N GLU A 260 -9.29 -20.68 -0.33
CA GLU A 260 -9.09 -21.88 0.48
C GLU A 260 -7.70 -22.51 0.25
N GLU A 261 -7.21 -22.55 -0.99
CA GLU A 261 -5.86 -23.01 -1.33
C GLU A 261 -4.78 -22.13 -0.66
N ALA A 262 -4.89 -20.81 -0.80
CA ALA A 262 -3.95 -19.87 -0.17
C ALA A 262 -3.97 -20.00 1.37
N LEU A 263 -5.16 -20.12 1.97
CA LEU A 263 -5.33 -20.34 3.39
C LEU A 263 -4.65 -21.63 3.88
N ALA A 264 -4.71 -22.71 3.10
CA ALA A 264 -4.05 -23.97 3.43
C ALA A 264 -2.52 -23.84 3.47
N VAL A 265 -1.94 -23.13 2.51
CA VAL A 265 -0.49 -22.82 2.48
C VAL A 265 -0.11 -21.98 3.70
N GLN A 266 -0.83 -20.89 3.96
CA GLN A 266 -0.54 -19.98 5.07
C GLN A 266 -0.68 -20.65 6.44
N ARG A 267 -1.69 -21.50 6.64
CA ARG A 267 -1.81 -22.31 7.86
C ARG A 267 -0.63 -23.26 8.06
N THR A 268 -0.06 -23.78 6.97
CA THR A 268 1.15 -24.61 7.04
C THR A 268 2.36 -23.80 7.50
N LEU A 269 2.48 -22.55 7.05
CA LEU A 269 3.52 -21.63 7.52
C LEU A 269 3.33 -21.29 9.00
N VAL A 270 2.12 -20.92 9.44
CA VAL A 270 1.82 -20.64 10.86
C VAL A 270 2.10 -21.86 11.75
N ARG A 271 1.93 -23.10 11.28
CA ARG A 271 2.32 -24.29 12.06
C ARG A 271 3.84 -24.42 12.24
N ARG A 272 4.65 -23.90 11.32
CA ARG A 272 6.12 -23.90 11.41
C ARG A 272 6.61 -22.82 12.38
N ASP A 273 5.99 -21.65 12.35
CA ASP A 273 6.25 -20.55 13.30
C ASP A 273 4.93 -19.91 13.76
N PRO A 274 4.36 -20.38 14.89
CA PRO A 274 3.11 -19.84 15.43
C PRO A 274 3.22 -18.40 15.95
N ASP A 275 4.45 -17.91 16.15
CA ASP A 275 4.70 -16.56 16.65
C ASP A 275 4.92 -15.54 15.53
N ASN A 276 5.04 -15.98 14.28
CA ASN A 276 5.13 -15.09 13.13
C ASN A 276 3.84 -14.26 12.94
N THR A 277 3.89 -12.98 13.32
CA THR A 277 2.74 -12.06 13.26
C THR A 277 2.28 -11.78 11.84
N GLU A 278 3.19 -11.80 10.87
CA GLU A 278 2.89 -11.56 9.46
C GLU A 278 2.06 -12.71 8.90
N TRP A 279 2.47 -13.96 9.13
CA TRP A 279 1.75 -15.14 8.67
C TRP A 279 0.37 -15.28 9.33
N LEU A 280 0.29 -14.98 10.62
CA LEU A 280 -1.00 -14.88 11.32
C LEU A 280 -1.92 -13.85 10.65
N ARG A 281 -1.39 -12.67 10.31
CA ARG A 281 -2.17 -11.63 9.64
C ARG A 281 -2.65 -12.09 8.26
N TYR A 282 -1.80 -12.76 7.47
CA TYR A 282 -2.19 -13.36 6.19
C TYR A 282 -3.33 -14.38 6.33
N VAL A 283 -3.24 -15.31 7.28
CA VAL A 283 -4.33 -16.26 7.57
C VAL A 283 -5.63 -15.51 7.88
N SER A 284 -5.58 -14.45 8.70
CA SER A 284 -6.77 -13.66 9.04
C SER A 284 -7.40 -12.98 7.81
N PHE A 285 -6.61 -12.50 6.86
CA PHE A 285 -7.13 -11.90 5.63
C PHE A 285 -7.72 -12.93 4.67
N SER A 286 -7.11 -14.11 4.55
CA SER A 286 -7.67 -15.20 3.74
C SER A 286 -8.98 -15.72 4.33
N LEU A 287 -9.07 -15.84 5.66
CA LEU A 287 -10.32 -16.19 6.35
C LEU A 287 -11.43 -15.16 6.10
N ASP A 288 -11.11 -13.86 6.10
CA ASP A 288 -12.07 -12.81 5.75
C ASP A 288 -12.63 -12.97 4.33
N ARG A 289 -11.79 -13.36 3.37
CA ARG A 289 -12.21 -13.58 1.97
C ARG A 289 -13.07 -14.84 1.83
N VAL A 290 -12.66 -15.94 2.47
CA VAL A 290 -13.47 -17.16 2.54
C VAL A 290 -14.82 -16.86 3.19
N GLY A 291 -14.83 -16.16 4.32
CA GLY A 291 -16.05 -15.77 5.02
C GLY A 291 -16.97 -14.90 4.16
N ASN A 292 -16.41 -13.95 3.40
CA ASN A 292 -17.18 -13.11 2.47
C ASN A 292 -17.87 -13.97 1.39
N MET A 293 -17.15 -14.91 0.79
CA MET A 293 -17.69 -15.80 -0.25
C MET A 293 -18.77 -16.74 0.31
N ARG A 294 -18.57 -17.28 1.52
CA ARG A 294 -19.55 -18.13 2.21
C ARG A 294 -20.80 -17.35 2.58
N ALA A 295 -20.66 -16.11 3.05
CA ALA A 295 -21.79 -15.24 3.35
C ALA A 295 -22.61 -14.92 2.10
N ALA A 296 -21.94 -14.61 0.98
CA ALA A 296 -22.58 -14.30 -0.30
C ALA A 296 -23.36 -15.51 -0.89
N THR A 297 -22.86 -16.73 -0.68
CA THR A 297 -23.54 -17.97 -1.11
C THR A 297 -24.60 -18.46 -0.11
N GLY A 298 -24.80 -17.75 1.00
CA GLY A 298 -25.82 -18.06 2.02
C GLY A 298 -25.37 -19.05 3.10
N ASP A 299 -24.13 -19.55 3.04
CA ASP A 299 -23.51 -20.41 4.05
C ASP A 299 -23.05 -19.57 5.27
N ARG A 300 -24.03 -19.04 5.99
CA ARG A 300 -23.82 -18.14 7.14
C ARG A 300 -23.04 -18.79 8.27
N ALA A 301 -23.19 -20.09 8.48
CA ALA A 301 -22.49 -20.82 9.53
C ALA A 301 -20.99 -20.91 9.24
N ALA A 302 -20.61 -21.28 8.01
CA ALA A 302 -19.20 -21.29 7.60
C ALA A 302 -18.61 -19.88 7.57
N ALA A 303 -19.38 -18.88 7.13
CA ALA A 303 -18.95 -17.48 7.15
C ALA A 303 -18.64 -17.00 8.56
N LEU A 304 -19.55 -17.24 9.51
CA LEU A 304 -19.37 -16.88 10.91
C LEU A 304 -18.13 -17.56 11.51
N ALA A 305 -17.95 -18.87 11.26
CA ALA A 305 -16.79 -19.60 11.75
C ALA A 305 -15.46 -19.01 11.22
N ALA A 306 -15.40 -18.66 9.94
CA ALA A 306 -14.22 -18.02 9.35
C ALA A 306 -13.93 -16.64 9.96
N TYR A 307 -14.96 -15.81 10.16
CA TYR A 307 -14.80 -14.50 10.78
C TYR A 307 -14.41 -14.57 12.26
N GLU A 308 -14.94 -15.53 13.01
CA GLU A 308 -14.57 -15.75 14.42
C GLU A 308 -13.11 -16.21 14.55
N GLU A 309 -12.64 -17.09 13.66
CA GLU A 309 -11.23 -17.49 13.61
C GLU A 309 -10.33 -16.29 13.25
N ALA A 310 -10.71 -15.49 12.25
CA ALA A 310 -9.97 -14.27 11.89
C ALA A 310 -9.91 -13.28 13.06
N LEU A 311 -11.03 -13.08 13.77
CA LEU A 311 -11.12 -12.21 14.95
C LEU A 311 -10.20 -12.70 16.07
N ALA A 312 -10.17 -14.01 16.33
CA ALA A 312 -9.31 -14.60 17.37
C ALA A 312 -7.81 -14.37 17.06
N ILE A 313 -7.41 -14.51 15.80
CA ILE A 313 -6.04 -14.23 15.35
C ILE A 313 -5.72 -12.74 15.51
N ARG A 314 -6.58 -11.85 15.02
CA ARG A 314 -6.35 -10.39 15.10
C ARG A 314 -6.31 -9.87 16.54
N ARG A 315 -7.13 -10.41 17.44
CA ARG A 315 -7.04 -10.14 18.88
C ARG A 315 -5.71 -10.61 19.46
N THR A 316 -5.16 -11.72 18.98
CA THR A 316 -3.82 -12.19 19.38
C THR A 316 -2.73 -11.22 18.93
N LEU A 317 -2.83 -10.69 17.72
CA LEU A 317 -1.92 -9.65 17.22
C LEU A 317 -1.99 -8.38 18.08
N VAL A 318 -3.19 -7.85 18.33
CA VAL A 318 -3.37 -6.66 19.20
C VAL A 318 -2.85 -6.89 20.62
N ARG A 319 -2.94 -8.10 21.17
CA ARG A 319 -2.33 -8.38 22.50
C ARG A 319 -0.80 -8.32 22.48
N ARG A 320 -0.15 -8.59 21.34
CA ARG A 320 1.31 -8.52 21.18
C ARG A 320 1.79 -7.07 21.00
N ASP A 321 1.04 -6.27 20.25
CA ASP A 321 1.29 -4.84 20.10
C ASP A 321 -0.03 -4.07 20.22
N PRO A 322 -0.39 -3.63 21.44
CA PRO A 322 -1.63 -2.90 21.68
C PRO A 322 -1.70 -1.55 20.99
N ASP A 323 -0.57 -0.94 20.64
CA ASP A 323 -0.54 0.38 20.00
C ASP A 323 -0.60 0.32 18.47
N ASN A 324 -0.48 -0.88 17.90
CA ASN A 324 -0.59 -1.11 16.46
C ASN A 324 -1.98 -0.72 15.92
N ILE A 325 -2.04 0.44 15.28
CA ILE A 325 -3.27 1.01 14.73
C ILE A 325 -3.89 0.09 13.67
N GLU A 326 -3.08 -0.52 12.82
CA GLU A 326 -3.57 -1.39 11.77
C GLU A 326 -4.24 -2.64 12.35
N TRP A 327 -3.62 -3.27 13.35
CA TRP A 327 -4.18 -4.47 13.97
C TRP A 327 -5.44 -4.15 14.78
N GLN A 328 -5.51 -2.99 15.44
CA GLN A 328 -6.75 -2.52 16.07
C GLN A 328 -7.86 -2.36 15.03
N ARG A 329 -7.57 -1.73 13.88
CA ARG A 329 -8.54 -1.56 12.80
C ARG A 329 -9.00 -2.92 12.25
N ASP A 330 -8.08 -3.86 12.05
CA ASP A 330 -8.36 -5.23 11.60
C ASP A 330 -9.33 -5.95 12.56
N VAL A 331 -9.16 -5.81 13.89
CA VAL A 331 -10.11 -6.33 14.89
C VAL A 331 -11.50 -5.70 14.71
N SER A 332 -11.57 -4.37 14.55
CA SER A 332 -12.86 -3.69 14.36
C SER A 332 -13.61 -4.18 13.12
N ILE A 333 -12.90 -4.48 12.03
CA ILE A 333 -13.48 -5.00 10.79
C ILE A 333 -14.06 -6.41 11.03
N SER A 334 -13.30 -7.30 11.68
CA SER A 334 -13.81 -8.65 12.02
C SER A 334 -15.03 -8.59 12.93
N LEU A 335 -15.05 -7.68 13.90
CA LEU A 335 -16.20 -7.50 14.80
C LEU A 335 -17.47 -7.08 14.05
N ILE A 336 -17.38 -6.17 13.07
CA ILE A 336 -18.52 -5.85 12.20
C ILE A 336 -19.00 -7.09 11.46
N LYS A 337 -18.10 -7.87 10.85
CA LYS A 337 -18.50 -9.06 10.08
C LYS A 337 -19.13 -10.16 10.95
N VAL A 338 -18.58 -10.40 12.14
CA VAL A 338 -19.18 -11.31 13.14
C VAL A 338 -20.55 -10.78 13.56
N GLY A 339 -20.66 -9.49 13.86
CA GLY A 339 -21.91 -8.83 14.21
C GLY A 339 -22.98 -8.98 13.11
N ASP A 340 -22.61 -8.77 11.84
CA ASP A 340 -23.51 -8.89 10.69
C ASP A 340 -24.06 -10.33 10.57
N MET A 341 -23.22 -11.35 10.76
CA MET A 341 -23.65 -12.76 10.74
C MET A 341 -24.54 -13.12 11.94
N ARG A 342 -24.23 -12.59 13.13
CA ARG A 342 -25.04 -12.79 14.35
C ARG A 342 -26.40 -12.09 14.24
N ALA A 343 -26.44 -10.87 13.71
CA ALA A 343 -27.68 -10.15 13.44
C ALA A 343 -28.56 -10.91 12.44
N ALA A 344 -27.97 -11.44 11.36
CA ALA A 344 -28.67 -12.21 10.34
C ALA A 344 -29.26 -13.54 10.87
N THR A 345 -28.71 -14.08 11.96
CA THR A 345 -29.22 -15.30 12.62
C THR A 345 -30.17 -15.00 13.79
N GLY A 346 -30.44 -13.73 14.06
CA GLY A 346 -31.33 -13.29 15.14
C GLY A 346 -30.67 -13.14 16.52
N ASP A 347 -29.36 -13.40 16.64
CA ASP A 347 -28.57 -13.22 17.86
C ASP A 347 -28.21 -11.73 18.05
N ARG A 348 -29.25 -10.92 18.30
CA ARG A 348 -29.16 -9.45 18.37
C ARG A 348 -28.28 -8.96 19.51
N SER A 349 -28.27 -9.65 20.65
CA SER A 349 -27.44 -9.30 21.81
C SER A 349 -25.95 -9.44 21.50
N THR A 350 -25.55 -10.53 20.87
CA THR A 350 -24.14 -10.76 20.52
C THR A 350 -23.72 -9.85 19.38
N ALA A 351 -24.62 -9.60 18.42
CA ALA A 351 -24.37 -8.63 17.35
C ALA A 351 -24.14 -7.21 17.90
N LEU A 352 -25.02 -6.74 18.79
CA LEU A 352 -24.89 -5.43 19.43
C LEU A 352 -23.58 -5.30 20.20
N ALA A 353 -23.20 -6.31 20.99
CA ALA A 353 -21.94 -6.31 21.73
C ALA A 353 -20.72 -6.21 20.80
N ALA A 354 -20.73 -6.95 19.68
CA ALA A 354 -19.66 -6.88 18.69
C ALA A 354 -19.57 -5.50 18.02
N TYR A 355 -20.70 -4.89 17.67
CA TYR A 355 -20.74 -3.56 17.09
C TYR A 355 -20.29 -2.46 18.07
N GLU A 356 -20.67 -2.56 19.34
CA GLU A 356 -20.24 -1.61 20.38
C GLU A 356 -18.72 -1.70 20.64
N GLU A 357 -18.15 -2.91 20.65
CA GLU A 357 -16.69 -3.11 20.72
C GLU A 357 -15.98 -2.51 19.49
N ALA A 358 -16.50 -2.76 18.28
CA ALA A 358 -15.96 -2.18 17.05
C ALA A 358 -15.99 -0.65 17.07
N LEU A 359 -17.11 -0.07 17.52
CA LEU A 359 -17.30 1.38 17.64
C LEU A 359 -16.31 2.00 18.63
N ALA A 360 -16.05 1.36 19.77
CA ALA A 360 -15.09 1.84 20.76
C ALA A 360 -13.66 1.92 20.20
N ILE A 361 -13.24 0.90 19.45
CA ILE A 361 -11.94 0.88 18.75
C ILE A 361 -11.90 2.00 17.70
N ARG A 362 -12.89 2.06 16.81
CA ARG A 362 -12.93 3.01 15.70
C ARG A 362 -12.97 4.47 16.18
N ARG A 363 -13.68 4.77 17.27
CA ARG A 363 -13.65 6.09 17.92
C ARG A 363 -12.26 6.45 18.45
N THR A 364 -11.52 5.48 18.96
CA THR A 364 -10.14 5.71 19.43
C THR A 364 -9.22 6.02 18.27
N LEU A 365 -9.33 5.29 17.16
CA LEU A 365 -8.57 5.56 15.94
C LEU A 365 -8.92 6.93 15.35
N ALA A 366 -10.21 7.22 15.15
CA ALA A 366 -10.69 8.49 14.61
C ALA A 366 -10.27 9.72 15.44
N ARG A 367 -10.05 9.57 16.76
CA ARG A 367 -9.49 10.63 17.61
C ARG A 367 -7.98 10.83 17.44
N ARG A 368 -7.23 9.78 17.05
CA ARG A 368 -5.78 9.86 16.78
C ARG A 368 -5.50 10.64 15.49
N ASP A 369 -6.35 10.49 14.48
CA ASP A 369 -6.29 11.26 13.23
C ASP A 369 -7.70 11.74 12.84
N PRO A 370 -8.12 12.94 13.31
CA PRO A 370 -9.42 13.51 12.99
C PRO A 370 -9.62 13.80 11.50
N ASP A 371 -8.54 14.01 10.74
CA ASP A 371 -8.60 14.34 9.32
C ASP A 371 -8.71 13.09 8.44
N ASN A 372 -8.52 11.89 9.00
CA ASN A 372 -8.68 10.62 8.30
C ASN A 372 -10.16 10.32 8.03
N THR A 373 -10.60 10.59 6.80
CA THR A 373 -11.99 10.38 6.37
C THR A 373 -12.44 8.93 6.47
N ASP A 374 -11.54 7.96 6.27
CA ASP A 374 -11.87 6.54 6.34
C ASP A 374 -12.17 6.12 7.78
N TRP A 375 -11.41 6.63 8.75
CA TRP A 375 -11.63 6.32 10.16
C TRP A 375 -12.90 6.99 10.70
N GLN A 376 -13.20 8.21 10.26
CA GLN A 376 -14.47 8.86 10.55
C GLN A 376 -15.64 8.04 9.97
N ARG A 377 -15.51 7.58 8.71
CA ARG A 377 -16.52 6.74 8.07
C ARG A 377 -16.73 5.42 8.83
N ASP A 378 -15.64 4.78 9.27
CA ASP A 378 -15.71 3.55 10.07
C ASP A 378 -16.53 3.77 11.37
N VAL A 379 -16.41 4.94 12.03
CA VAL A 379 -17.25 5.31 13.17
C VAL A 379 -18.72 5.41 12.77
N SER A 380 -19.03 6.13 11.68
CA SER A 380 -20.39 6.30 11.15
C SER A 380 -21.07 4.94 10.90
N VAL A 381 -20.40 4.04 10.16
CA VAL A 381 -20.93 2.70 9.85
C VAL A 381 -21.19 1.88 11.12
N SER A 382 -20.32 2.00 12.13
CA SER A 382 -20.52 1.28 13.40
C SER A 382 -21.71 1.82 14.18
N LEU A 383 -21.92 3.14 14.17
CA LEU A 383 -23.07 3.80 14.79
C LEU A 383 -24.38 3.37 14.12
N GLU A 384 -24.41 3.24 12.78
CA GLU A 384 -25.57 2.71 12.07
C GLU A 384 -25.89 1.29 12.53
N ARG A 385 -24.90 0.39 12.58
CA ARG A 385 -25.09 -1.00 13.04
C ARG A 385 -25.56 -1.08 14.49
N VAL A 386 -25.02 -0.25 15.39
CA VAL A 386 -25.50 -0.15 16.78
C VAL A 386 -26.94 0.35 16.81
N GLY A 387 -27.26 1.40 16.04
CA GLY A 387 -28.60 1.95 15.92
C GLY A 387 -29.62 0.91 15.44
N ASP A 388 -29.27 0.13 14.41
CA ASP A 388 -30.11 -0.94 13.86
C ASP A 388 -30.45 -1.99 14.93
N MET A 389 -29.45 -2.41 15.72
CA MET A 389 -29.68 -3.39 16.78
C MET A 389 -30.48 -2.81 17.97
N ARG A 390 -30.24 -1.55 18.34
CA ARG A 390 -31.02 -0.85 19.38
C ARG A 390 -32.47 -0.67 18.95
N ALA A 391 -32.71 -0.30 17.70
CA ALA A 391 -34.05 -0.19 17.14
C ALA A 391 -34.76 -1.56 17.14
N ALA A 392 -34.07 -2.61 16.71
CA ALA A 392 -34.61 -3.98 16.66
C ALA A 392 -34.88 -4.61 18.04
N THR A 393 -34.28 -4.08 19.10
CA THR A 393 -34.50 -4.49 20.51
C THR A 393 -35.49 -3.58 21.24
N GLY A 394 -36.02 -2.54 20.57
CA GLY A 394 -37.03 -1.62 21.12
C GLY A 394 -36.45 -0.40 21.85
N ASP A 395 -35.13 -0.27 21.93
CA ASP A 395 -34.45 0.89 22.51
C ASP A 395 -34.37 2.06 21.51
N ARG A 396 -35.54 2.62 21.20
CA ARG A 396 -35.70 3.67 20.19
C ARG A 396 -34.90 4.94 20.51
N ALA A 397 -34.73 5.26 21.80
CA ALA A 397 -33.96 6.43 22.23
C ALA A 397 -32.47 6.25 21.96
N ALA A 398 -31.89 5.10 22.30
CA ALA A 398 -30.49 4.82 21.98
C ALA A 398 -30.26 4.68 20.48
N ALA A 399 -31.21 4.10 19.74
CA ALA A 399 -31.15 4.03 18.27
C ALA A 399 -31.13 5.42 17.64
N LEU A 400 -32.01 6.32 18.09
CA LEU A 400 -32.07 7.71 17.64
C LEU A 400 -30.73 8.42 17.89
N ALA A 401 -30.19 8.33 19.11
CA ALA A 401 -28.91 8.94 19.44
C ALA A 401 -27.75 8.41 18.56
N ALA A 402 -27.70 7.11 18.31
CA ALA A 402 -26.68 6.51 17.45
C ALA A 402 -26.79 7.01 15.99
N TYR A 403 -27.99 7.06 15.42
CA TYR A 403 -28.18 7.57 14.06
C TYR A 403 -27.95 9.08 13.93
N GLU A 404 -28.28 9.87 14.95
CA GLU A 404 -27.97 11.31 14.96
C GLU A 404 -26.45 11.56 14.94
N GLU A 405 -25.67 10.79 15.71
CA GLU A 405 -24.21 10.87 15.68
C GLU A 405 -23.66 10.40 14.32
N SER A 406 -24.18 9.30 13.77
CA SER A 406 -23.79 8.85 12.42
C SER A 406 -24.08 9.91 11.37
N LEU A 407 -25.27 10.50 11.39
CA LEU A 407 -25.66 11.55 10.45
C LEU A 407 -24.74 12.77 10.53
N ALA A 408 -24.31 13.16 11.73
CA ALA A 408 -23.37 14.27 11.90
C ALA A 408 -22.01 13.99 11.23
N VAL A 409 -21.50 12.77 11.35
CA VAL A 409 -20.27 12.32 10.69
C VAL A 409 -20.46 12.25 9.17
N ALA A 410 -21.49 11.54 8.70
CA ALA A 410 -21.78 11.38 7.28
C ALA A 410 -21.99 12.74 6.57
N ARG A 411 -22.68 13.69 7.21
CA ARG A 411 -22.83 15.07 6.69
C ARG A 411 -21.50 15.80 6.58
N THR A 412 -20.59 15.60 7.53
CA THR A 412 -19.27 16.25 7.51
C THR A 412 -18.42 15.71 6.37
N LEU A 413 -18.42 14.38 6.17
CA LEU A 413 -17.70 13.74 5.06
C LEU A 413 -18.28 14.15 3.70
N ALA A 414 -19.61 14.12 3.55
CA ALA A 414 -20.30 14.51 2.32
C ALA A 414 -20.11 16.00 1.96
N ARG A 415 -19.92 16.89 2.95
CA ARG A 415 -19.58 18.30 2.71
C ARG A 415 -18.11 18.51 2.35
N ARG A 416 -17.21 17.70 2.91
CA ARG A 416 -15.77 17.79 2.64
C ARG A 416 -15.45 17.44 1.19
N ASP A 417 -16.15 16.45 0.64
CA ASP A 417 -16.07 16.10 -0.77
C ASP A 417 -17.47 15.75 -1.30
N SER A 418 -18.11 16.72 -1.96
CA SER A 418 -19.44 16.55 -2.55
C SER A 418 -19.44 15.66 -3.79
N SER A 419 -18.27 15.40 -4.39
CA SER A 419 -18.12 14.52 -5.55
C SER A 419 -17.91 13.06 -5.15
N ASN A 420 -17.59 12.80 -3.89
CA ASN A 420 -17.40 11.47 -3.36
C ASN A 420 -18.75 10.74 -3.23
N VAL A 421 -19.04 9.86 -4.20
CA VAL A 421 -20.27 9.07 -4.26
C VAL A 421 -20.48 8.28 -2.96
N GLN A 422 -19.42 7.67 -2.40
CA GLN A 422 -19.54 6.87 -1.18
C GLN A 422 -20.04 7.71 0.00
N SER A 423 -19.47 8.89 0.22
CA SER A 423 -19.87 9.80 1.29
C SER A 423 -21.30 10.31 1.10
N GLN A 424 -21.73 10.55 -0.14
CA GLN A 424 -23.12 10.90 -0.45
C GLN A 424 -24.07 9.74 -0.16
N THR A 425 -23.70 8.51 -0.51
CA THR A 425 -24.53 7.32 -0.24
C THR A 425 -24.59 6.97 1.25
N ASP A 426 -23.51 7.15 2.01
CA ASP A 426 -23.53 6.96 3.47
C ASP A 426 -24.45 7.99 4.14
N LEU A 427 -24.44 9.24 3.66
CA LEU A 427 -25.38 10.27 4.12
C LEU A 427 -26.85 9.87 3.88
N VAL A 428 -27.16 9.29 2.72
CA VAL A 428 -28.50 8.76 2.42
C VAL A 428 -28.90 7.66 3.41
N VAL A 429 -28.01 6.71 3.69
CA VAL A 429 -28.27 5.62 4.64
C VAL A 429 -28.54 6.17 6.04
N SER A 430 -27.69 7.08 6.53
CA SER A 430 -27.88 7.72 7.83
C SER A 430 -29.19 8.51 7.93
N LEU A 431 -29.59 9.25 6.88
CA LEU A 431 -30.88 9.96 6.82
C LEU A 431 -32.07 9.00 6.84
N TYR A 432 -32.00 7.92 6.06
CA TYR A 432 -33.05 6.91 6.02
C TYR A 432 -33.22 6.22 7.38
N ASN A 433 -32.12 5.79 7.99
CA ASN A 433 -32.11 5.16 9.30
C ASN A 433 -32.66 6.09 10.39
N LEU A 434 -32.25 7.35 10.41
CA LEU A 434 -32.80 8.36 11.32
C LEU A 434 -34.33 8.49 11.16
N SER A 435 -34.82 8.53 9.92
CA SER A 435 -36.26 8.63 9.63
C SER A 435 -37.09 7.44 10.12
N SER A 436 -36.48 6.26 10.29
CA SER A 436 -37.16 5.08 10.80
C SER A 436 -37.44 5.16 12.32
N VAL A 437 -36.59 5.89 13.05
CA VAL A 437 -36.67 6.03 14.51
C VAL A 437 -37.11 7.42 15.00
N ALA A 438 -37.17 8.42 14.14
CA ALA A 438 -37.72 9.72 14.51
C ALA A 438 -39.21 9.61 14.88
N SER A 439 -39.62 10.29 15.95
CA SER A 439 -41.01 10.29 16.43
C SER A 439 -41.88 11.33 15.72
N ASP A 440 -41.26 12.40 15.21
CA ASP A 440 -41.94 13.52 14.57
C ASP A 440 -42.06 13.31 13.04
N ALA A 441 -43.27 13.48 12.51
CA ALA A 441 -43.55 13.29 11.09
C ALA A 441 -42.86 14.33 10.21
N ALA A 442 -42.66 15.56 10.71
CA ALA A 442 -41.97 16.61 9.96
C ALA A 442 -40.46 16.29 9.84
N ALA A 443 -39.82 15.88 10.93
CA ALA A 443 -38.43 15.42 10.93
C ALA A 443 -38.22 14.21 10.02
N ARG A 444 -39.12 13.21 10.07
CA ARG A 444 -39.08 12.05 9.16
C ARG A 444 -39.16 12.48 7.70
N ARG A 445 -40.10 13.38 7.38
CA ARG A 445 -40.28 13.91 6.02
C ARG A 445 -39.05 14.67 5.56
N ALA A 446 -38.48 15.53 6.40
CA ALA A 446 -37.28 16.29 6.07
C ALA A 446 -36.08 15.36 5.74
N ALA A 447 -35.84 14.35 6.58
CA ALA A 447 -34.75 13.40 6.36
C ALA A 447 -34.95 12.58 5.07
N LEU A 448 -36.17 12.06 4.84
CA LEU A 448 -36.47 11.29 3.62
C LEU A 448 -36.41 12.15 2.35
N SER A 449 -36.87 13.40 2.39
CA SER A 449 -36.76 14.31 1.25
C SER A 449 -35.30 14.63 0.91
N GLU A 450 -34.47 14.92 1.92
CA GLU A 450 -33.03 15.15 1.72
C GLU A 450 -32.35 13.90 1.12
N ALA A 451 -32.67 12.71 1.65
CA ALA A 451 -32.16 11.44 1.13
C ALA A 451 -32.57 11.25 -0.34
N LEU A 452 -33.85 11.50 -0.67
CA LEU A 452 -34.38 11.35 -2.03
C LEU A 452 -33.69 12.29 -3.02
N ASP A 453 -33.45 13.55 -2.64
CA ASP A 453 -32.77 14.53 -3.48
C ASP A 453 -31.32 14.12 -3.79
N ILE A 454 -30.61 13.55 -2.81
CA ILE A 454 -29.27 13.02 -3.02
C ILE A 454 -29.31 11.83 -3.97
N VAL A 455 -30.18 10.84 -3.73
CA VAL A 455 -30.25 9.63 -4.56
C VAL A 455 -30.66 9.96 -6.00
N ARG A 456 -31.63 10.86 -6.21
CA ARG A 456 -32.03 11.30 -7.57
C ARG A 456 -30.91 12.01 -8.32
N ARG A 457 -30.09 12.80 -7.63
CA ARG A 457 -28.91 13.45 -8.21
C ARG A 457 -27.88 12.40 -8.66
N LEU A 458 -27.59 11.43 -7.79
CA LEU A 458 -26.66 10.34 -8.12
C LEU A 458 -27.18 9.49 -9.27
N ASP A 459 -28.47 9.13 -9.27
CA ASP A 459 -29.12 8.37 -10.34
C ASP A 459 -29.08 9.10 -11.68
N GLY A 460 -29.45 10.39 -11.70
CA GLY A 460 -29.40 11.23 -12.89
C GLY A 460 -28.00 11.41 -13.49
N SER A 461 -26.96 11.17 -12.69
CA SER A 461 -25.56 11.17 -13.13
C SER A 461 -24.99 9.77 -13.42
N GLY A 462 -25.81 8.72 -13.29
CA GLY A 462 -25.39 7.32 -13.51
C GLY A 462 -24.40 6.80 -12.46
N GLN A 463 -24.37 7.40 -11.27
CA GLN A 463 -23.37 7.10 -10.22
C GLN A 463 -23.84 6.05 -9.20
N LEU A 464 -25.10 5.61 -9.26
CA LEU A 464 -25.62 4.57 -8.36
C LEU A 464 -25.17 3.17 -8.76
N HIS A 465 -24.81 2.36 -7.76
CA HIS A 465 -24.54 0.94 -7.96
C HIS A 465 -25.82 0.15 -8.28
N VAL A 466 -25.70 -1.04 -8.87
CA VAL A 466 -26.86 -1.88 -9.22
C VAL A 466 -27.74 -2.21 -8.01
N ASP A 467 -27.12 -2.42 -6.84
CA ASP A 467 -27.81 -2.72 -5.58
C ASP A 467 -28.58 -1.52 -4.99
N GLN A 468 -28.32 -0.30 -5.50
CA GLN A 468 -28.92 0.94 -5.03
C GLN A 468 -30.11 1.39 -5.89
N ARG A 469 -30.42 0.69 -6.99
CA ARG A 469 -31.52 1.05 -7.91
C ARG A 469 -32.89 1.07 -7.24
N GLY A 470 -33.08 0.33 -6.16
CA GLY A 470 -34.32 0.30 -5.38
C GLY A 470 -34.51 1.46 -4.40
N TRP A 471 -33.48 2.29 -4.18
CA TRP A 471 -33.50 3.29 -3.10
C TRP A 471 -34.54 4.38 -3.31
N ILE A 472 -34.71 4.88 -4.54
CA ILE A 472 -35.71 5.92 -4.86
C ILE A 472 -37.10 5.42 -4.48
N ALA A 473 -37.49 4.23 -4.97
CA ALA A 473 -38.80 3.64 -4.70
C ALA A 473 -39.01 3.36 -3.20
N ALA A 474 -37.97 2.92 -2.48
CA ALA A 474 -38.05 2.69 -1.04
C ALA A 474 -38.29 3.99 -0.25
N ILE A 475 -37.57 5.07 -0.58
CA ILE A 475 -37.71 6.37 0.07
C ILE A 475 -39.08 7.01 -0.25
N GLU A 476 -39.51 6.94 -1.51
CA GLU A 476 -40.84 7.42 -1.92
C GLU A 476 -41.96 6.66 -1.22
N GLY A 477 -41.81 5.34 -1.06
CA GLY A 477 -42.74 4.50 -0.31
C GLY A 477 -42.86 4.90 1.17
N GLU A 478 -41.75 5.27 1.83
CA GLU A 478 -41.79 5.78 3.20
C GLU A 478 -42.39 7.19 3.29
N LEU A 479 -42.11 8.07 2.33
CA LEU A 479 -42.70 9.42 2.27
C LEU A 479 -44.22 9.36 2.11
N ALA A 480 -44.73 8.43 1.29
CA ALA A 480 -46.16 8.24 1.05
C ALA A 480 -46.93 7.77 2.30
N LYS A 481 -46.25 7.17 3.28
CA LYS A 481 -46.85 6.76 4.57
C LYS A 481 -47.03 7.94 5.54
N LEU A 482 -46.44 9.11 5.25
CA LEU A 482 -46.47 10.25 6.16
C LEU A 482 -47.66 11.20 5.91
N PRO A 483 -48.18 11.89 6.94
CA PRO A 483 -49.51 12.52 6.93
C PRO A 483 -49.73 13.80 6.09
N ALA A 484 -49.29 13.96 4.85
CA ALA A 484 -49.26 15.30 4.18
C ALA A 484 -48.53 16.41 5.01
N PRO A 485 -47.96 17.44 4.38
CA PRO A 485 -47.35 18.55 5.09
C PRO A 485 -48.37 19.54 5.67
#